data_AF-A0AAV4V8X6-F1
#
_entry.id   AF-A0AAV4V8X6-F1
#
_cell.length_a   1.000
_cell.length_b   1.000
_cell.length_c   1.000
_cell.angle_alpha   90.00
_cell.angle_beta   90.00
_cell.angle_gamma   90.00
#
_symmetry.space_group_name_H-M   'P 1'
#
loop_
_entity.id
_entity.type
_entity.pdbx_description
1 polymer ?
#
loop_
_entity_poly.entity_id
_entity_poly.type
_entity_poly.pdbx_seq_one_letter_code
_entity_poly.pdbx_strand_id
1 'polypeptide(L)'
;MDDGSHRSYIEKSLVAELNLSPSGTEVLSRGLFGGGISPTAEHGRFSVTVESLDRKYSTSVALLDQPKICSSLSRIRDKTLLTKLASRGIVLTDIGRDTPPIRILLGADVLGAF
;
A
#
# COMPACT_ATOMS: atom_id res chain seq x y z
N MET A 1 -1.07 17.31 13.12
CA MET A 1 -0.63 17.15 11.72
C MET A 1 -0.75 15.66 11.44
N ASP A 2 -1.57 15.25 10.46
CA ASP A 2 -1.80 13.83 10.18
C ASP A 2 -0.61 13.27 9.40
N ASP A 3 0.34 12.67 10.12
CA ASP A 3 1.65 12.27 9.59
C ASP A 3 1.63 10.92 8.85
N GLY A 4 0.56 10.13 9.03
CA GLY A 4 0.50 8.73 8.62
C GLY A 4 -0.41 8.42 7.45
N SER A 5 -1.46 9.23 7.19
CA SER A 5 -2.46 8.90 6.15
C SER A 5 -1.95 9.00 4.72
N HIS A 6 -0.82 9.69 4.50
CA HIS A 6 -0.20 9.86 3.19
C HIS A 6 1.01 8.94 2.97
N ARG A 7 1.34 8.06 3.92
CA ARG A 7 2.58 7.27 3.89
C ARG A 7 2.43 5.96 3.10
N SER A 8 3.55 5.51 2.56
CA SER A 8 3.68 4.20 1.92
C SER A 8 4.07 3.11 2.93
N TYR A 9 3.50 1.91 2.78
CA TYR A 9 3.62 0.81 3.74
C TYR A 9 3.95 -0.53 3.07
N ILE A 10 4.63 -1.39 3.82
CA ILE A 10 4.90 -2.80 3.49
C ILE A 10 4.47 -3.70 4.65
N GLU A 11 3.89 -4.86 4.34
CA GLU A 11 3.52 -5.85 5.35
C GLU A 11 4.77 -6.42 6.03
N LYS A 12 4.78 -6.48 7.36
CA LYS A 12 5.94 -6.93 8.13
C LYS A 12 6.37 -8.37 7.83
N SER A 13 5.42 -9.26 7.49
CA SER A 13 5.74 -10.63 7.03
C SER A 13 6.44 -10.62 5.67
N LEU A 14 6.03 -9.73 4.75
CA LEU A 14 6.66 -9.61 3.44
C LEU A 14 8.11 -9.11 3.55
N VAL A 15 8.40 -8.21 4.49
CA VAL A 15 9.78 -7.78 4.79
C VAL A 15 10.67 -9.00 5.13
N ALA A 16 10.17 -9.90 5.98
CA ALA A 16 10.88 -11.12 6.36
C ALA A 16 11.02 -12.10 5.18
N GLU A 17 9.95 -12.32 4.40
CA GLU A 17 9.97 -13.18 3.21
C GLU A 17 11.01 -12.71 2.17
N LEU A 18 11.12 -11.40 1.98
CA LEU A 18 12.06 -10.78 1.03
C LEU A 18 13.46 -10.58 1.61
N ASN A 19 13.68 -10.91 2.88
CA ASN A 19 14.95 -10.70 3.60
C ASN A 19 15.46 -9.25 3.50
N LEU A 20 14.56 -8.27 3.60
CA LEU A 20 14.92 -6.86 3.47
C LEU A 20 15.67 -6.36 4.70
N SER A 21 16.70 -5.55 4.47
CA SER A 21 17.42 -4.86 5.55
C SER A 21 16.78 -3.50 5.83
N PRO A 22 16.62 -3.12 7.10
CA PRO A 22 16.07 -1.81 7.45
C PRO A 22 17.04 -0.70 7.03
N SER A 23 16.48 0.38 6.48
CA SER A 23 17.16 1.63 6.11
C SER A 23 17.02 2.73 7.17
N GLY A 24 16.29 2.45 8.25
CA GLY A 24 16.02 3.37 9.35
C GLY A 24 14.75 3.00 10.10
N THR A 25 14.34 3.84 11.05
CA THR A 25 13.05 3.75 11.74
C THR A 25 12.38 5.12 11.77
N GLU A 26 11.05 5.11 11.85
CA GLU A 26 10.23 6.32 11.98
C GLU A 26 9.15 6.10 13.03
N VAL A 27 8.84 7.16 13.78
CA VAL A 27 7.86 7.14 14.87
C VAL A 27 6.69 8.03 14.46
N LEU A 28 5.48 7.48 14.38
CA LEU A 28 4.30 8.15 13.80
C LEU A 28 3.05 8.00 14.67
N SER A 29 2.14 8.97 14.59
CA SER A 29 0.81 8.92 15.21
C SER A 29 -0.27 9.48 14.29
N ARG A 30 -1.34 8.73 14.07
CA ARG A 30 -2.35 9.07 13.05
C ARG A 30 -3.49 9.90 13.63
N GLY A 31 -3.92 10.91 12.89
CA GLY A 31 -5.20 11.56 13.17
C GLY A 31 -6.36 10.66 12.72
N LEU A 32 -7.39 10.52 13.56
CA LEU A 32 -8.59 9.76 13.25
C LEU A 32 -9.78 10.70 13.07
N PHE A 33 -10.71 10.31 12.21
CA PHE A 33 -12.00 10.98 12.10
C PHE A 33 -12.69 11.03 13.48
N GLY A 34 -13.26 12.18 13.82
CA GLY A 34 -13.81 12.43 15.16
C GLY A 34 -12.79 13.00 16.16
N GLY A 35 -11.58 13.38 15.71
CA GLY A 35 -10.59 14.07 16.53
C GLY A 35 -9.73 13.16 17.42
N GLY A 36 -9.85 11.85 17.26
CA GLY A 36 -8.97 10.89 17.92
C GLY A 36 -7.55 10.94 17.37
N ILE A 37 -6.57 10.52 18.17
CA ILE A 37 -5.18 10.32 17.75
C ILE A 37 -4.81 8.87 18.07
N SER A 38 -4.22 8.15 17.12
CA SER A 38 -3.74 6.79 17.38
C SER A 38 -2.56 6.83 18.35
N PRO A 39 -2.31 5.76 19.10
CA PRO A 39 -1.04 5.60 19.81
C PRO A 39 0.13 5.78 18.84
N THR A 40 1.19 6.40 19.34
CA THR A 40 2.46 6.49 18.63
C THR A 40 3.03 5.10 18.41
N ALA A 41 3.47 4.81 17.19
CA ALA A 41 4.08 3.53 16.82
C ALA A 41 5.41 3.77 16.10
N GLU A 42 6.39 2.92 16.40
CA GLU A 42 7.64 2.85 15.66
C GLU A 42 7.49 1.89 14.48
N HIS A 43 7.99 2.32 13.33
CA HIS A 43 7.95 1.63 12.06
C HIS A 43 9.37 1.51 11.50
N GLY A 44 9.77 0.31 11.10
CA GLY A 44 10.98 0.11 10.31
C GLY A 44 10.78 0.67 8.91
N ARG A 45 11.77 1.39 8.40
CA ARG A 45 11.77 1.93 7.03
C ARG A 45 12.62 1.06 6.13
N PHE A 46 12.10 0.68 4.97
CA PHE A 46 12.75 -0.19 4.00
C PHE A 46 12.76 0.45 2.63
N SER A 47 13.88 0.37 1.91
CA SER A 47 13.96 0.77 0.51
C SER A 47 13.64 -0.43 -0.38
N VAL A 48 12.61 -0.31 -1.21
CA VAL A 48 12.15 -1.38 -2.11
C VAL A 48 12.07 -0.86 -3.52
N THR A 49 12.59 -1.62 -4.49
CA THR A 49 12.40 -1.32 -5.91
C THR A 49 11.10 -1.95 -6.39
N VAL A 50 10.19 -1.11 -6.91
CA VAL A 50 8.96 -1.53 -7.57
C VAL A 50 9.16 -1.42 -9.08
N GLU A 51 8.77 -2.45 -9.82
CA GLU A 51 8.96 -2.56 -11.26
C GLU A 51 7.62 -2.82 -11.96
N SER A 52 7.41 -2.23 -13.14
CA SER A 52 6.28 -2.53 -14.00
C SER A 52 6.34 -3.97 -14.50
N LEU A 53 5.20 -4.61 -14.75
CA LEU A 53 5.17 -6.00 -15.22
C LEU A 53 5.89 -6.20 -16.56
N ASP A 54 5.93 -5.18 -17.40
CA ASP A 54 6.68 -5.17 -18.67
C ASP A 54 8.13 -4.69 -18.53
N ARG A 55 8.57 -4.40 -17.30
CA ARG A 55 9.93 -3.98 -16.91
C ARG A 55 10.45 -2.72 -17.59
N LYS A 56 9.56 -1.91 -18.17
CA LYS A 56 9.95 -0.63 -18.79
C LYS A 56 10.13 0.48 -17.79
N TYR A 57 9.62 0.30 -16.58
CA TYR A 57 9.67 1.28 -15.53
C TYR A 57 10.02 0.61 -14.20
N SER A 58 10.97 1.20 -13.47
CA SER A 58 11.27 0.81 -12.10
C SER A 58 11.65 2.03 -11.28
N THR A 59 11.35 1.97 -9.99
CA THR A 59 11.64 3.06 -9.06
C THR A 59 11.82 2.52 -7.65
N SER A 60 12.69 3.16 -6.89
CA SER A 60 12.94 2.82 -5.50
C SER A 60 12.06 3.69 -4.60
N VAL A 61 11.28 3.04 -3.75
CA VAL A 61 10.35 3.68 -2.81
C VAL A 61 10.73 3.32 -1.37
N ALA A 62 10.59 4.28 -0.47
CA ALA A 62 10.73 4.04 0.96
C ALA A 62 9.38 3.61 1.54
N LEU A 63 9.33 2.44 2.18
CA LEU A 63 8.13 1.85 2.75
C LEU A 63 8.28 1.67 4.27
N LEU A 64 7.23 1.94 5.02
CA LEU A 64 7.17 1.70 6.46
C LEU A 64 6.55 0.33 6.75
N ASP A 65 7.13 -0.46 7.64
CA ASP A 65 6.55 -1.75 8.00
C ASP A 65 5.25 -1.59 8.79
N GLN A 66 4.29 -2.48 8.53
CA GLN A 66 3.07 -2.55 9.31
C GLN A 66 2.62 -4.01 9.42
N PRO A 67 2.21 -4.50 10.61
CA PRO A 67 1.71 -5.87 10.75
C PRO A 67 0.50 -6.15 9.87
N LYS A 68 -0.37 -5.15 9.69
CA LYS A 68 -1.55 -5.20 8.83
C LYS A 68 -1.86 -3.82 8.28
N ILE A 69 -1.80 -3.66 6.96
CA ILE A 69 -2.01 -2.37 6.29
C ILE A 69 -3.49 -1.98 6.34
N CYS A 70 -4.39 -2.87 5.93
CA CYS A 70 -5.84 -2.65 5.96
C CYS A 70 -6.61 -3.92 6.31
N SER A 71 -7.90 -3.79 6.63
CA SER A 71 -8.82 -4.92 6.65
C SER A 71 -8.95 -5.56 5.26
N SER A 72 -9.50 -6.76 5.18
CA SER A 72 -9.75 -7.42 3.90
C SER A 72 -10.54 -6.51 2.96
N LEU A 73 -9.99 -6.31 1.77
CA LEU A 73 -10.68 -5.61 0.69
C LEU A 73 -11.32 -6.66 -0.21
N SER A 74 -12.63 -6.52 -0.42
CA SER A 74 -13.37 -7.44 -1.28
C SER A 74 -13.11 -7.13 -2.74
N ARG A 75 -12.66 -8.13 -3.49
CA ARG A 75 -12.45 -8.01 -4.93
C ARG A 75 -13.77 -7.85 -5.69
N ILE A 76 -13.70 -7.19 -6.85
CA ILE A 76 -14.88 -6.91 -7.66
C ILE A 76 -15.36 -8.20 -8.34
N ARG A 77 -16.67 -8.43 -8.29
CA ARG A 77 -17.35 -9.63 -8.81
C ARG A 77 -18.47 -9.33 -9.81
N ASP A 78 -18.96 -8.10 -9.83
CA ASP A 78 -20.07 -7.71 -10.68
C ASP A 78 -19.63 -7.63 -12.14
N LYS A 79 -20.03 -8.63 -12.92
CA LYS A 79 -19.71 -8.73 -14.35
C LYS A 79 -20.31 -7.56 -15.14
N THR A 80 -21.50 -7.11 -14.79
CA THR A 80 -22.16 -5.98 -15.46
C THR A 80 -21.39 -4.69 -15.23
N LEU A 81 -20.93 -4.46 -13.99
CA LEU A 81 -20.05 -3.34 -13.67
C LEU A 81 -18.73 -3.43 -14.43
N LEU A 82 -18.10 -4.60 -14.47
CA LEU A 82 -16.84 -4.82 -15.19
C LEU A 82 -16.99 -4.53 -16.69
N THR A 83 -18.06 -5.01 -17.33
CA THR A 83 -18.35 -4.71 -18.73
C THR A 83 -18.56 -3.20 -18.96
N LYS A 84 -19.29 -2.53 -18.06
CA LYS A 84 -19.56 -1.09 -18.16
C LYS A 84 -18.31 -0.23 -17.96
N LEU A 85 -17.38 -0.67 -17.10
CA LEU A 85 -16.10 -0.01 -16.92
C LEU A 85 -15.18 -0.26 -18.12
N ALA A 86 -15.11 -1.49 -18.60
CA ALA A 86 -14.33 -1.86 -19.78
C ALA A 86 -14.80 -1.10 -21.03
N SER A 87 -16.11 -0.93 -21.22
CA SER A 87 -16.66 -0.14 -22.34
C SER A 87 -16.30 1.35 -22.27
N ARG A 88 -15.79 1.82 -21.13
CA ARG A 88 -15.29 3.19 -20.91
C ARG A 88 -13.76 3.25 -20.90
N GLY A 89 -13.08 2.18 -21.27
CA GLY A 89 -11.61 2.08 -21.23
C GLY A 89 -11.04 1.91 -19.81
N ILE A 90 -11.87 1.63 -18.81
CA ILE A 90 -11.44 1.42 -17.41
C ILE A 90 -11.28 -0.09 -17.19
N VAL A 91 -10.04 -0.52 -17.01
CA VAL A 91 -9.70 -1.92 -16.73
C VAL A 91 -9.34 -2.06 -15.26
N LEU A 92 -9.96 -3.02 -14.58
CA LEU A 92 -9.68 -3.34 -13.19
C LEU A 92 -8.88 -4.64 -13.12
N THR A 93 -7.89 -4.67 -12.24
CA THR A 93 -7.05 -5.85 -11.99
C THR A 93 -7.50 -6.63 -10.75
N ASP A 94 -8.20 -5.98 -9.82
CA ASP A 94 -8.65 -6.59 -8.56
C ASP A 94 -10.01 -7.29 -8.69
N ILE A 95 -10.02 -8.45 -9.36
CA ILE A 95 -11.23 -9.23 -9.69
C ILE A 95 -11.09 -10.65 -9.14
N GLY A 96 -12.10 -11.14 -8.41
CA GLY A 96 -12.14 -12.54 -7.97
C GLY A 96 -12.95 -12.80 -6.70
N ARG A 97 -12.78 -14.00 -6.13
CA ARG A 97 -13.56 -14.47 -4.96
C ARG A 97 -12.82 -14.43 -3.65
N ASP A 98 -11.50 -14.59 -3.67
CA ASP A 98 -10.69 -14.44 -2.47
C ASP A 98 -10.52 -12.95 -2.11
N THR A 99 -9.99 -12.70 -0.91
CA THR A 99 -9.71 -11.36 -0.39
C THR A 99 -8.30 -11.34 0.19
N PRO A 100 -7.28 -11.33 -0.68
CA PRO A 100 -5.90 -11.35 -0.23
C PRO A 100 -5.59 -10.07 0.56
N PRO A 101 -4.67 -10.12 1.52
CA PRO A 101 -4.22 -8.92 2.20
C PRO A 101 -3.50 -7.98 1.23
N ILE A 102 -3.64 -6.67 1.44
CA ILE A 102 -2.76 -5.69 0.82
C ILE A 102 -1.40 -5.81 1.49
N ARG A 103 -0.39 -6.18 0.70
CA ARG A 103 0.99 -6.38 1.18
C ARG A 103 1.88 -5.17 0.99
N ILE A 104 1.56 -4.30 0.02
CA ILE A 104 2.23 -3.03 -0.24
C ILE A 104 1.15 -1.98 -0.51
N LEU A 105 1.27 -0.81 0.11
CA LEU A 105 0.44 0.36 -0.15
C LEU A 105 1.36 1.53 -0.51
N LEU A 106 1.11 2.14 -1.66
CA LEU A 106 1.77 3.37 -2.06
C LEU A 106 0.88 4.56 -1.69
N GLY A 107 1.39 5.42 -0.83
CA GLY A 107 0.72 6.61 -0.34
C GLY A 107 0.87 7.80 -1.29
N ALA A 108 0.42 8.97 -0.83
CA ALA A 108 0.62 10.21 -1.57
C ALA A 108 2.08 10.71 -1.48
N ASP A 109 2.86 10.18 -0.54
CA ASP A 109 4.29 10.47 -0.36
C ASP A 109 5.18 10.04 -1.53
N VAL A 110 4.65 9.24 -2.46
CA VAL A 110 5.34 8.89 -3.71
C VAL A 110 4.86 9.68 -4.93
N LEU A 111 3.84 10.55 -4.79
CA LEU A 111 3.34 11.35 -5.91
C LEU A 111 4.39 12.37 -6.38
N GLY A 112 4.57 12.47 -7.70
CA GLY A 112 5.55 13.38 -8.32
C GLY A 112 7.00 12.85 -8.29
N ALA A 113 7.24 11.68 -7.72
CA ALA A 113 8.51 10.95 -7.86
C ALA A 113 8.60 10.13 -9.16
N PHE A 114 7.58 10.24 -10.02
CA PHE A 114 7.35 9.41 -11.21
C PHE A 114 7.14 10.26 -12.46
#